data_AF-A0A3N2PFG1-F1
#
_entry.id   AF-A0A3N2PFG1-F1
#
_cell.length_a   1.000
_cell.length_b   1.000
_cell.length_c   1.000
_cell.angle_alpha   90.00
_cell.angle_beta   90.00
_cell.angle_gamma   90.00
#
_symmetry.space_group_name_H-M   'P 1'
#
loop_
_entity.id
_entity.type
_entity.pdbx_description
1 polymer ?
#
loop_
_entity_poly.entity_id
_entity_poly.type
_entity_poly.pdbx_seq_one_letter_code
_entity_poly.pdbx_strand_id
1 'polypeptide(L)'
;MADIVVKDLADLARDLSELISQFEGALDFQNEYKGHWGQLNANLSMGDFADNWTGSRDKMVESMKKFRESVEGADQAWSEAERQMLDSLEEKK
;
A
#
# COMPACT_ATOMS: atom_id res chain seq x y z
N MET A 1 -0.19 -12.84 -23.90
CA MET A 1 0.76 -12.90 -22.78
C MET A 1 0.90 -11.55 -22.07
N ALA A 2 0.80 -10.40 -22.77
CA ALA A 2 0.75 -9.07 -22.12
C ALA A 2 -0.48 -8.89 -21.20
N ASP A 3 -1.64 -9.38 -21.62
CA ASP A 3 -2.92 -9.28 -20.88
C ASP A 3 -2.93 -9.95 -19.49
N ILE A 4 -2.04 -10.93 -19.24
CA ILE A 4 -1.90 -11.55 -17.91
C ILE A 4 -1.03 -10.70 -17.00
N VAL A 5 0.12 -10.22 -17.49
CA VAL A 5 1.10 -9.49 -16.67
C VAL A 5 0.56 -8.12 -16.24
N VAL A 6 -0.14 -7.39 -17.12
CA VAL A 6 -0.78 -6.09 -16.80
C VAL A 6 -1.88 -6.26 -15.76
N LYS A 7 -2.73 -7.28 -15.95
CA LYS A 7 -3.81 -7.58 -15.00
C LYS A 7 -3.27 -7.88 -13.60
N ASP A 8 -2.18 -8.64 -13.51
CA ASP A 8 -1.56 -9.00 -12.23
C ASP A 8 -0.94 -7.77 -11.53
N LEU A 9 -0.38 -6.80 -12.26
CA LEU A 9 0.17 -5.56 -11.68
C LEU A 9 -0.92 -4.62 -11.18
N ALA A 10 -2.00 -4.47 -11.96
CA ALA A 10 -3.15 -3.65 -11.56
C ALA A 10 -3.86 -4.23 -10.31
N ASP A 11 -4.06 -5.55 -10.27
CA ASP A 11 -4.63 -6.22 -9.10
C ASP A 11 -3.70 -6.08 -7.87
N LEU A 12 -2.38 -6.22 -8.04
CA LEU A 12 -1.41 -5.99 -6.96
C LEU A 12 -1.46 -4.55 -6.42
N ALA A 13 -1.56 -3.54 -7.28
CA ALA A 13 -1.67 -2.14 -6.86
C ALA A 13 -2.96 -1.87 -6.06
N ARG A 14 -4.06 -2.54 -6.42
CA ARG A 14 -5.32 -2.49 -5.68
C ARG A 14 -5.18 -3.12 -4.30
N ASP A 15 -4.60 -4.32 -4.23
CA ASP A 15 -4.43 -5.05 -2.97
C ASP A 15 -3.50 -4.28 -2.01
N LEU A 16 -2.44 -3.64 -2.53
CA LEU A 16 -1.60 -2.73 -1.75
C LEU A 16 -2.37 -1.52 -1.22
N SER A 17 -3.28 -0.95 -2.02
CA SER A 17 -4.11 0.18 -1.58
C SER A 17 -5.07 -0.22 -0.46
N GLU A 18 -5.65 -1.41 -0.54
CA GLU A 18 -6.50 -1.94 0.54
C GLU A 18 -5.68 -2.17 1.81
N LEU A 19 -4.51 -2.79 1.70
CA LEU A 19 -3.61 -3.04 2.83
C LEU A 19 -3.18 -1.72 3.50
N ILE A 20 -2.79 -0.71 2.71
CA ILE A 20 -2.46 0.64 3.21
C ILE A 20 -3.64 1.22 4.00
N SER A 21 -4.85 1.15 3.46
CA SER A 21 -6.06 1.67 4.12
C SER A 21 -6.35 0.97 5.44
N GLN A 22 -6.20 -0.36 5.49
CA GLN A 22 -6.37 -1.13 6.74
C GLN A 22 -5.34 -0.73 7.80
N PHE A 23 -4.07 -0.57 7.41
CA PHE A 23 -3.04 -0.12 8.34
C PHE A 23 -3.27 1.32 8.81
N GLU A 24 -3.69 2.22 7.91
CA GLU A 24 -4.04 3.61 8.24
C GLU A 24 -5.24 3.68 9.21
N GLY A 25 -6.26 2.84 9.03
CA GLY A 25 -7.41 2.75 9.94
C GLY A 25 -7.05 2.17 11.33
N ALA A 26 -5.96 1.41 11.46
CA ALA A 26 -5.52 0.92 12.76
C ALA A 26 -5.05 2.02 13.75
N LEU A 27 -4.79 3.26 13.29
CA LEU A 27 -4.46 4.40 14.17
C LEU A 27 -5.66 4.77 15.04
N ASP A 28 -6.84 4.70 14.44
CA ASP A 28 -8.05 5.21 15.05
C ASP A 28 -8.40 4.37 16.28
N PHE A 29 -8.24 3.04 16.18
CA PHE A 29 -8.39 2.14 17.32
C PHE A 29 -7.38 2.41 18.44
N GLN A 30 -6.10 2.64 18.11
CA GLN A 30 -5.09 2.92 19.12
C GLN A 30 -5.45 4.16 19.96
N ASN A 31 -5.86 5.24 19.30
CA ASN A 31 -6.22 6.49 19.97
C ASN A 31 -7.53 6.34 20.76
N GLU A 32 -8.50 5.58 20.25
CA GLU A 32 -9.77 5.33 20.91
C GLU A 32 -9.60 4.55 22.24
N TYR A 33 -8.70 3.56 22.29
CA TYR A 33 -8.50 2.74 23.50
C TYR A 33 -7.47 3.29 24.49
N LYS A 34 -6.88 4.47 24.22
CA LYS A 34 -5.87 5.07 25.10
C LYS A 34 -6.49 5.49 26.44
N GLY A 35 -6.06 4.85 27.54
CA GLY A 35 -6.50 5.19 28.90
C GLY A 35 -7.64 4.32 29.45
N HIS A 36 -8.17 3.37 28.67
CA HIS A 36 -9.26 2.49 29.09
C HIS A 36 -8.83 1.27 29.93
N TRP A 37 -7.53 1.11 30.20
CA TRP A 37 -6.99 -0.13 30.79
C TRP A 37 -7.15 -0.23 32.32
N GLY A 38 -7.77 0.77 32.95
CA GLY A 38 -8.22 0.74 34.35
C GLY A 38 -7.12 0.78 35.42
N GLN A 39 -5.89 0.33 35.11
CA GLN A 39 -4.73 0.37 36.00
C GLN A 39 -3.60 1.24 35.40
N LEU A 40 -2.92 2.01 36.26
CA LEU A 40 -1.85 2.92 35.85
C LEU A 40 -0.73 2.21 35.07
N ASN A 41 -0.24 1.07 35.58
CA ASN A 41 0.83 0.33 34.91
C ASN A 41 0.40 -0.20 33.53
N ALA A 42 -0.85 -0.67 33.41
CA ALA A 42 -1.39 -1.09 32.13
C ALA A 42 -1.50 0.08 31.14
N ASN A 43 -1.94 1.26 31.60
CA ASN A 43 -1.98 2.46 30.77
C ASN A 43 -0.59 2.90 30.29
N LEU A 44 0.45 2.81 31.14
CA LEU A 44 1.82 3.13 30.77
C LEU A 44 2.35 2.14 29.71
N SER A 45 2.27 0.83 29.98
CA SER A 45 2.73 -0.19 29.03
C SER A 45 1.98 -0.16 27.70
N MET A 46 0.67 0.10 27.73
CA MET A 46 -0.12 0.23 26.51
C MET A 46 0.16 1.53 25.77
N GLY A 47 0.51 2.62 26.48
CA GLY A 47 1.01 3.85 25.87
C GLY A 47 2.33 3.63 25.13
N ASP A 48 3.30 2.98 25.76
CA ASP A 48 4.58 2.65 25.14
C ASP A 48 4.42 1.73 23.93
N PHE A 49 3.54 0.73 24.02
CA PHE A 49 3.20 -0.12 22.89
C PHE A 49 2.58 0.68 21.74
N ALA A 50 1.60 1.52 22.05
CA ALA A 50 0.89 2.36 21.10
C ALA A 50 1.85 3.27 20.33
N ASP A 51 2.76 3.97 21.03
CA ASP A 51 3.73 4.87 20.40
C ASP A 51 4.72 4.11 19.49
N ASN A 52 5.23 2.96 19.95
CA ASN A 52 6.12 2.10 19.15
C ASN A 52 5.42 1.50 17.93
N TRP A 53 4.16 1.12 18.11
CA TRP A 53 3.30 0.62 17.04
C TRP A 53 3.09 1.69 15.97
N THR A 54 2.73 2.92 16.36
CA THR A 54 2.56 4.04 15.42
C THR A 54 3.81 4.22 14.56
N GLY A 55 4.98 4.34 15.18
CA GLY A 55 6.23 4.56 14.44
C GLY A 55 6.60 3.41 13.49
N SER A 56 6.36 2.16 13.91
CA SER A 56 6.62 0.98 13.08
C SER A 56 5.65 0.88 11.92
N ARG A 57 4.37 1.15 12.19
CA ARG A 57 3.31 1.10 11.20
C ARG A 57 3.48 2.19 10.15
N ASP A 58 3.83 3.42 10.54
CA ASP A 58 3.97 4.52 9.58
C ASP A 58 5.10 4.25 8.57
N LYS A 59 6.22 3.67 9.04
CA LYS A 59 7.30 3.20 8.16
C LYS A 59 6.81 2.13 7.19
N MET A 60 5.99 1.19 7.65
CA MET A 60 5.43 0.14 6.80
C MET A 60 4.47 0.71 5.75
N VAL A 61 3.58 1.64 6.14
CA VAL A 61 2.69 2.35 5.21
C VAL A 61 3.49 3.11 4.16
N GLU A 62 4.55 3.81 4.55
CA GLU A 62 5.43 4.51 3.62
C GLU A 62 6.10 3.54 2.62
N SER A 63 6.62 2.41 3.10
CA SER A 63 7.20 1.38 2.22
C SER A 63 6.17 0.80 1.24
N MET A 64 4.94 0.52 1.71
CA MET A 64 3.86 0.02 0.85
C MET A 64 3.44 1.04 -0.21
N LYS A 65 3.36 2.33 0.15
CA LYS A 65 3.05 3.42 -0.81
C LYS A 65 4.10 3.49 -1.93
N LYS A 66 5.39 3.48 -1.57
CA LYS A 66 6.49 3.48 -2.55
C LYS A 66 6.46 2.24 -3.45
N PHE A 67 6.15 1.08 -2.87
CA PHE A 67 6.04 -0.14 -3.65
C PHE A 67 4.86 -0.10 -4.62
N ARG A 68 3.68 0.37 -4.17
CA ARG A 68 2.51 0.59 -5.04
C ARG A 68 2.84 1.53 -6.19
N GLU A 69 3.46 2.68 -5.92
CA GLU A 69 3.88 3.63 -6.95
C GLU A 69 4.81 2.99 -7.99
N SER A 70 5.72 2.10 -7.55
CA SER A 70 6.61 1.37 -8.45
C SER A 70 5.85 0.36 -9.32
N VAL A 71 4.84 -0.32 -8.76
CA VAL A 71 3.97 -1.26 -9.48
C VAL A 71 3.13 -0.52 -10.52
N GLU A 72 2.50 0.59 -10.14
CA GLU A 72 1.71 1.44 -11.04
C GLU A 72 2.58 2.00 -12.18
N GLY A 73 3.82 2.41 -11.87
CA GLY A 73 4.77 2.86 -12.90
C GLY A 73 5.16 1.75 -13.88
N ALA A 74 5.34 0.51 -13.40
CA ALA A 74 5.64 -0.63 -14.26
C ALA A 74 4.45 -0.99 -15.17
N ASP A 75 3.23 -0.96 -14.63
CA ASP A 75 1.99 -1.20 -15.37
C ASP A 75 1.79 -0.19 -16.52
N GLN A 76 2.01 1.09 -16.23
CA GLN A 76 1.95 2.17 -17.22
C GLN A 76 3.01 2.01 -18.30
N ALA A 77 4.26 1.73 -17.91
CA ALA A 77 5.36 1.55 -18.86
C ALA A 77 5.11 0.37 -19.80
N TRP A 78 4.53 -0.72 -19.29
CA TRP A 78 4.19 -1.87 -20.10
C TRP A 78 3.05 -1.57 -21.08
N SER A 79 1.99 -0.91 -20.60
CA SER A 79 0.86 -0.48 -21.44
C SER A 79 1.29 0.46 -22.57
N GLU A 80 2.20 1.39 -22.28
CA GLU A 80 2.76 2.31 -23.28
C GLU A 80 3.63 1.56 -24.30
N ALA A 81 4.47 0.62 -23.86
CA ALA A 81 5.28 -0.20 -24.77
C ALA A 81 4.39 -1.05 -25.69
N GLU A 82 3.29 -1.59 -25.19
CA GLU A 82 2.33 -2.34 -26.00
C GLU A 82 1.64 -1.46 -27.05
N ARG A 83 1.22 -0.24 -26.67
CA ARG A 83 0.64 0.74 -27.61
C ARG A 83 1.65 1.09 -28.72
N GLN A 84 2.89 1.44 -28.36
CA GLN A 84 3.93 1.76 -29.35
C GLN A 84 4.21 0.58 -30.29
N MET A 85 4.18 -0.65 -29.77
CA MET A 85 4.33 -1.84 -30.61
C MET A 85 3.19 -1.97 -31.62
N LEU A 86 1.93 -1.80 -31.18
CA LEU A 86 0.75 -1.86 -32.05
C LEU A 86 0.79 -0.76 -33.12
N ASP A 87 1.06 0.48 -32.74
CA ASP A 87 1.17 1.61 -33.67
C ASP A 87 2.24 1.34 -34.75
N SER A 88 3.40 0.80 -34.35
CA SER A 88 4.49 0.45 -35.29
C SER A 88 4.14 -0.68 -36.28
N LEU A 89 3.17 -1.54 -35.93
CA LEU A 89 2.68 -2.61 -36.80
C LEU A 89 1.61 -2.10 -37.76
N GLU A 90 0.80 -1.11 -37.35
CA GLU A 90 -0.18 -0.46 -38.22
C GLU A 90 0.49 0.45 -39.25
N GLU A 91 1.55 1.19 -38.88
CA GLU A 91 2.33 2.00 -39.83
C GLU A 91 3.05 1.18 -40.91
N LYS A 92 3.27 -0.12 -40.69
CA LYS A 92 3.93 -1.03 -41.64
C LYS A 92 2.95 -1.75 -42.59
N LYS A 93 1.65 -1.53 -42.46
CA LYS A 93 0.61 -2.05 -43.37
C LYS A 93 0.24 -1.05 -44.44
#